data_AF-A0A920KRI9-F1
#
_entry.id   AF-A0A920KRI9-F1
#
_cell.length_a   1.000
_cell.length_b   1.000
_cell.length_c   1.000
_cell.angle_alpha   90.00
_cell.angle_beta   90.00
_cell.angle_gamma   90.00
#
_symmetry.space_group_name_H-M   'P 1'
#
loop_
_entity.id
_entity.type
_entity.pdbx_description
1 polymer ?
#
loop_
_entity_poly.entity_id
_entity_poly.type
_entity_poly.pdbx_seq_one_letter_code
_entity_poly.pdbx_strand_id
1 'polypeptide(L)'
;MLEKTYSPAGDKRQPRRPQGIYSQSASNCLHHRGEASGLALASEVIADYQALDDANRALFFDALARDFDAPSEAIVAAAEKYKKAPTPAHLTSLAKAVEAPRVKLFRRMNMAPDATAVLVKMRGALLSLLPEHKELRQVDTDLKHQFVSWFNRGFLELRVIDWNSPAAVLERIIEYESVHAIQGWEDLRSRLRENRMCFAFFHPAMPDDPLVFVEVALTAGIPRAIAPLIAKNR
;
A
#
# COMPACT_ATOMS: atom_id res chain seq x y z
N MET A 1 41.48 -24.17 -47.56
CA MET A 1 41.07 -22.85 -48.08
C MET A 1 39.55 -22.82 -48.10
N LEU A 2 38.97 -21.81 -47.44
CA LEU A 2 37.54 -21.48 -47.27
C LEU A 2 36.78 -22.23 -46.16
N GLU A 3 36.87 -21.63 -44.98
CA GLU A 3 35.93 -21.72 -43.85
C GLU A 3 34.50 -21.43 -44.31
N LYS A 4 33.53 -22.22 -43.83
CA LYS A 4 32.12 -21.84 -43.82
C LYS A 4 31.74 -21.50 -42.39
N THR A 5 31.64 -20.20 -42.12
CA THR A 5 31.06 -19.60 -40.92
C THR A 5 29.60 -20.05 -40.75
N TYR A 6 29.33 -20.82 -39.71
CA TYR A 6 27.99 -21.10 -39.20
C TYR A 6 27.61 -19.98 -38.23
N SER A 7 26.67 -19.13 -38.61
CA SER A 7 26.08 -18.10 -37.74
C SER A 7 24.69 -18.54 -37.34
N PRO A 8 24.43 -18.91 -36.07
CA PRO A 8 23.06 -19.06 -35.60
C PRO A 8 22.59 -17.66 -35.21
N ALA A 9 21.79 -17.05 -36.10
CA ALA A 9 20.97 -15.91 -35.73
C ALA A 9 20.00 -16.35 -34.63
N GLY A 10 20.38 -16.10 -33.37
CA GLY A 10 19.49 -16.24 -32.23
C GLY A 10 18.36 -15.23 -32.38
N ASP A 11 17.18 -15.73 -32.72
CA ASP A 11 15.91 -15.02 -32.61
C ASP A 11 15.67 -14.71 -31.12
N LYS A 12 16.29 -13.63 -30.64
CA LYS A 12 15.96 -13.01 -29.36
C LYS A 12 14.60 -12.34 -29.52
N ARG A 13 13.54 -13.13 -29.53
CA ARG A 13 12.19 -12.60 -29.30
C ARG A 13 12.19 -12.02 -27.90
N GLN A 14 12.24 -10.69 -27.84
CA GLN A 14 11.87 -9.95 -26.65
C GLN A 14 10.48 -10.44 -26.20
N PRO A 15 10.25 -10.68 -24.91
CA PRO A 15 8.92 -11.03 -24.42
C PRO A 15 7.95 -9.92 -24.85
N ARG A 16 6.90 -10.28 -25.57
CA ARG A 16 5.83 -9.35 -25.97
C ARG A 16 5.25 -8.75 -24.69
N ARG A 17 5.36 -7.43 -24.53
CA ARG A 17 4.78 -6.68 -23.41
C ARG A 17 3.26 -6.91 -23.40
N PRO A 18 2.65 -7.30 -22.28
CA PRO A 18 1.20 -7.23 -22.14
C PRO A 18 0.81 -5.76 -21.98
N GLN A 19 0.62 -5.07 -23.09
CA GLN A 19 -0.12 -3.81 -23.10
C GLN A 19 -1.61 -4.16 -23.05
N GLY A 20 -2.32 -3.68 -22.03
CA GLY A 20 -3.73 -3.32 -22.23
C GLY A 20 -4.75 -3.76 -21.18
N ILE A 21 -4.64 -4.92 -20.55
CA ILE A 21 -5.79 -5.46 -19.79
C ILE A 21 -6.01 -4.71 -18.47
N TYR A 22 -4.98 -4.64 -17.61
CA TYR A 22 -5.11 -4.01 -16.28
C TYR A 22 -5.20 -2.48 -16.33
N SER A 23 -4.60 -1.87 -17.36
CA SER A 23 -4.76 -0.44 -17.65
C SER A 23 -6.19 -0.12 -18.09
N GLN A 24 -6.88 -1.06 -18.76
CA GLN A 24 -8.25 -0.84 -19.22
C GLN A 24 -9.24 -0.88 -18.05
N SER A 25 -9.13 -1.86 -17.14
CA SER A 25 -9.96 -1.92 -15.92
C SER A 25 -9.74 -0.67 -15.06
N ALA A 26 -8.49 -0.25 -14.87
CA ALA A 26 -8.14 0.98 -14.15
C ALA A 26 -8.71 2.25 -14.82
N SER A 27 -8.62 2.35 -16.15
CA SER A 27 -9.19 3.46 -16.92
C SER A 27 -10.72 3.49 -16.85
N ASN A 28 -11.37 2.34 -17.03
CA ASN A 28 -12.82 2.19 -16.88
C ASN A 28 -13.27 2.62 -15.48
N CYS A 29 -12.58 2.11 -14.45
CA CYS A 29 -12.80 2.48 -13.05
C CYS A 29 -12.61 3.98 -12.83
N LEU A 30 -11.70 4.67 -13.50
CA LEU A 30 -11.48 6.12 -13.36
C LEU A 30 -12.58 6.98 -14.00
N HIS A 31 -13.10 6.56 -15.16
CA HIS A 31 -14.02 7.35 -15.98
C HIS A 31 -15.51 7.09 -15.72
N HIS A 32 -15.85 5.98 -15.06
CA HIS A 32 -17.23 5.62 -14.76
C HIS A 32 -17.95 6.63 -13.83
N ARG A 33 -19.26 6.84 -13.99
CA ARG A 33 -20.05 7.86 -13.26
C ARG A 33 -21.12 7.34 -12.29
N GLY A 34 -21.45 6.04 -12.29
CA GLY A 34 -22.44 5.44 -11.36
C GLY A 34 -21.80 4.77 -10.15
N GLU A 35 -22.46 4.84 -8.98
CA GLU A 35 -21.96 4.29 -7.69
C GLU A 35 -21.98 2.75 -7.65
N ALA A 36 -23.10 2.11 -8.01
CA ALA A 36 -23.22 0.64 -7.99
C ALA A 36 -22.25 -0.04 -8.96
N SER A 37 -22.12 0.49 -10.18
CA SER A 37 -21.13 0.02 -11.16
C SER A 37 -19.71 0.49 -10.84
N GLY A 38 -19.54 1.53 -10.03
CA GLY A 38 -18.25 1.99 -9.52
C GLY A 38 -17.63 1.01 -8.52
N LEU A 39 -18.44 0.41 -7.64
CA LEU A 39 -17.98 -0.63 -6.72
C LEU A 39 -17.53 -1.90 -7.47
N ALA A 40 -18.33 -2.36 -8.43
CA ALA A 40 -17.98 -3.53 -9.25
C ALA A 40 -16.64 -3.33 -9.98
N LEU A 41 -16.44 -2.17 -10.61
CA LEU A 41 -15.18 -1.82 -11.28
C LEU A 41 -14.02 -1.67 -10.30
N ALA A 42 -14.24 -1.16 -9.09
CA ALA A 42 -13.20 -1.11 -8.07
C ALA A 42 -12.75 -2.51 -7.64
N SER A 43 -13.71 -3.42 -7.41
CA SER A 43 -13.43 -4.81 -7.07
C SER A 43 -12.71 -5.54 -8.20
N GLU A 44 -13.08 -5.28 -9.46
CA GLU A 44 -12.39 -5.83 -10.63
C GLU A 44 -10.93 -5.37 -10.69
N VAL A 45 -10.66 -4.07 -10.54
CA VAL A 45 -9.28 -3.54 -10.53
C VAL A 45 -8.45 -4.13 -9.39
N ILE A 46 -9.04 -4.33 -8.21
CA ILE A 46 -8.38 -4.95 -7.07
C ILE A 46 -8.03 -6.41 -7.36
N ALA A 47 -8.99 -7.19 -7.87
CA ALA A 47 -8.79 -8.59 -8.21
C ALA A 47 -7.74 -8.76 -9.31
N ASP A 48 -7.83 -7.93 -10.35
CA ASP A 48 -6.87 -7.83 -11.45
C ASP A 48 -5.45 -7.58 -10.94
N TYR A 49 -5.28 -6.60 -10.05
CA TYR A 49 -3.98 -6.30 -9.44
C TYR A 49 -3.44 -7.46 -8.60
N GLN A 50 -4.29 -8.11 -7.81
CA GLN A 50 -3.89 -9.24 -6.97
C GLN A 50 -3.43 -10.45 -7.79
N ALA A 51 -3.97 -10.64 -9.00
CA ALA A 51 -3.59 -11.70 -9.92
C ALA A 51 -2.25 -11.45 -10.64
N LEU A 52 -1.67 -10.25 -10.53
CA LEU A 52 -0.38 -9.93 -11.15
C LEU A 52 0.79 -10.60 -10.43
N ASP A 53 1.70 -11.14 -11.23
CA ASP A 53 3.06 -11.46 -10.80
C ASP A 53 3.92 -10.18 -10.68
N ASP A 54 5.14 -10.31 -10.16
CA ASP A 54 6.00 -9.16 -9.87
C ASP A 54 6.40 -8.38 -11.13
N ALA A 55 6.58 -9.05 -12.26
CA ALA A 55 6.89 -8.41 -13.53
C ALA A 55 5.72 -7.54 -14.02
N ASN A 56 4.49 -8.05 -13.95
CA ASN A 56 3.31 -7.29 -14.34
C ASN A 56 2.93 -6.22 -13.32
N ARG A 57 3.25 -6.38 -12.03
CA ARG A 57 3.11 -5.31 -11.03
C ARG A 57 4.00 -4.12 -11.35
N ALA A 58 5.26 -4.36 -11.75
CA ALA A 58 6.14 -3.29 -12.19
C ALA A 58 5.55 -2.53 -13.40
N LEU A 59 5.05 -3.25 -14.40
CA LEU A 59 4.36 -2.64 -15.55
C LEU A 59 3.11 -1.84 -15.16
N PHE A 60 2.37 -2.31 -14.15
CA PHE A 60 1.22 -1.59 -13.62
C PHE A 60 1.64 -0.27 -12.95
N PHE A 61 2.71 -0.26 -12.15
CA PHE A 61 3.25 0.96 -11.57
C PHE A 61 3.78 1.93 -12.62
N ASP A 62 4.46 1.44 -13.66
CA ASP A 62 4.90 2.25 -14.80
C ASP A 62 3.72 2.91 -15.52
N ALA A 63 2.62 2.18 -15.69
CA ALA A 63 1.40 2.72 -16.28
C ALA A 63 0.80 3.82 -15.38
N LEU A 64 0.74 3.63 -14.05
CA LEU A 64 0.29 4.67 -13.12
C LEU A 64 1.17 5.92 -13.17
N ALA A 65 2.48 5.74 -13.31
CA ALA A 65 3.42 6.85 -13.38
C ALA A 65 3.29 7.66 -14.68
N ARG A 66 3.11 6.98 -15.83
CA ARG A 66 3.11 7.62 -17.15
C ARG A 66 1.72 8.02 -17.65
N ASP A 67 0.76 7.12 -17.53
CA ASP A 67 -0.53 7.22 -18.22
C ASP A 67 -1.62 7.83 -17.31
N PHE A 68 -1.41 7.83 -15.98
CA PHE A 68 -2.32 8.37 -14.97
C PHE A 68 -1.76 9.61 -14.26
N ASP A 69 -0.95 10.40 -14.96
CA ASP A 69 -0.39 11.67 -14.48
C ASP A 69 -1.24 12.90 -14.86
N ALA A 70 -1.04 13.99 -14.15
CA ALA A 70 -1.73 15.25 -14.42
C ALA A 70 -1.23 15.83 -15.77
N PRO A 71 -2.11 16.07 -16.76
CA PRO A 71 -1.67 16.56 -18.07
C PRO A 71 -1.03 17.96 -17.97
N SER A 72 0.25 18.07 -18.31
CA SER A 72 1.00 19.33 -18.17
C SER A 72 0.36 20.50 -18.92
N GLU A 73 -0.19 20.24 -20.12
CA GLU A 73 -0.90 21.27 -20.91
C GLU A 73 -2.15 21.81 -20.17
N ALA A 74 -2.91 20.93 -19.51
CA ALA A 74 -4.08 21.32 -18.75
C ALA A 74 -3.69 22.14 -17.51
N ILE A 75 -2.60 21.78 -16.83
CA ILE A 75 -2.06 22.52 -15.69
C ILE A 75 -1.65 23.93 -16.13
N VAL A 76 -0.85 24.05 -17.19
CA VAL A 76 -0.37 25.35 -17.71
C VAL A 76 -1.55 26.22 -18.12
N ALA A 77 -2.52 25.67 -18.84
CA ALA A 77 -3.71 26.41 -19.25
C ALA A 77 -4.54 26.92 -18.05
N ALA A 78 -4.69 26.11 -17.00
CA ALA A 78 -5.39 26.52 -15.78
C ALA A 78 -4.60 27.56 -14.97
N ALA A 79 -3.28 27.42 -14.91
CA ALA A 79 -2.38 28.35 -14.22
C ALA A 79 -2.40 29.73 -14.89
N GLU A 80 -2.38 29.80 -16.23
CA GLU A 80 -2.48 31.06 -16.97
C GLU A 80 -3.83 31.77 -16.74
N LYS A 81 -4.93 31.02 -16.65
CA LYS A 81 -6.24 31.61 -16.29
C LYS A 81 -6.24 32.19 -14.88
N TYR A 82 -5.65 31.48 -13.92
CA TYR A 82 -5.52 31.96 -12.54
C TYR A 82 -4.61 33.19 -12.44
N LYS A 83 -3.47 33.18 -13.14
CA LYS A 83 -2.54 34.32 -13.21
C LYS A 83 -3.20 35.58 -13.77
N LYS A 84 -4.03 35.44 -14.82
CA LYS A 84 -4.77 36.56 -15.42
C LYS A 84 -5.88 37.09 -14.51
N ALA A 85 -6.55 36.21 -13.77
CA ALA A 85 -7.63 36.58 -12.86
C ALA A 85 -7.66 35.62 -11.65
N PRO A 86 -7.09 36.01 -10.50
CA PRO A 86 -6.93 35.13 -9.34
C PRO A 86 -8.22 34.99 -8.53
N THR A 87 -9.26 34.43 -9.14
CA THR A 87 -10.56 34.19 -8.50
C THR A 87 -10.61 32.81 -7.83
N PRO A 88 -11.50 32.60 -6.83
CA PRO A 88 -11.72 31.28 -6.23
C PRO A 88 -12.09 30.19 -7.25
N ALA A 89 -12.83 30.54 -8.31
CA ALA A 89 -13.21 29.62 -9.38
C ALA A 89 -12.00 29.16 -10.22
N HIS A 90 -11.10 30.09 -10.57
CA HIS A 90 -9.87 29.75 -11.27
C HIS A 90 -8.90 28.97 -10.40
N LEU A 91 -8.79 29.29 -9.10
CA LEU A 91 -8.01 28.51 -8.15
C LEU A 91 -8.52 27.06 -8.05
N THR A 92 -9.84 26.90 -7.94
CA THR A 92 -10.48 25.56 -7.92
C THR A 92 -10.19 24.78 -9.21
N SER A 93 -10.20 25.45 -10.36
CA SER A 93 -9.90 24.82 -11.65
C SER A 93 -8.44 24.40 -11.76
N LEU A 94 -7.51 25.23 -11.28
CA LEU A 94 -6.09 24.89 -11.17
C LEU A 94 -5.87 23.71 -10.22
N ALA A 95 -6.47 23.74 -9.04
CA ALA A 95 -6.39 22.65 -8.06
C ALA A 95 -6.87 21.30 -8.66
N LYS A 96 -7.94 21.31 -9.45
CA LYS A 96 -8.42 20.12 -10.17
C LYS A 96 -7.46 19.66 -11.27
N ALA A 97 -6.81 20.59 -11.97
CA ALA A 97 -5.89 20.26 -13.07
C ALA A 97 -4.57 19.65 -12.57
N VAL A 98 -4.11 20.02 -11.37
CA VAL A 98 -2.87 19.47 -10.77
C VAL A 98 -3.07 18.12 -10.09
N GLU A 99 -4.30 17.73 -9.77
CA GLU A 99 -4.58 16.42 -9.17
C GLU A 99 -4.41 15.32 -10.23
N ALA A 100 -3.42 14.46 -10.04
CA ALA A 100 -3.16 13.37 -10.98
C ALA A 100 -4.31 12.34 -10.98
N PRO A 101 -4.74 11.82 -12.15
CA PRO A 101 -5.78 10.80 -12.26
C PRO A 101 -5.59 9.58 -11.35
N ARG A 102 -4.34 9.15 -11.11
CA ARG A 102 -4.02 8.06 -10.18
C ARG A 102 -4.54 8.28 -8.76
N VAL A 103 -4.61 9.53 -8.28
CA VAL A 103 -5.16 9.88 -6.95
C VAL A 103 -6.64 9.51 -6.86
N LYS A 104 -7.40 9.81 -7.92
CA LYS A 104 -8.81 9.42 -8.01
C LYS A 104 -8.97 7.90 -8.15
N LEU A 105 -8.09 7.24 -8.90
CA LEU A 105 -8.09 5.79 -9.02
C LEU A 105 -7.87 5.11 -7.65
N PHE A 106 -6.88 5.53 -6.86
CA PHE A 106 -6.66 4.97 -5.52
C PHE A 106 -7.88 5.12 -4.60
N ARG A 107 -8.52 6.29 -4.62
CA ARG A 107 -9.77 6.52 -3.86
C ARG A 107 -10.88 5.58 -4.29
N ARG A 108 -11.00 5.31 -5.59
CA ARG A 108 -12.01 4.36 -6.12
C ARG A 108 -11.67 2.92 -5.80
N MET A 109 -10.42 2.50 -5.95
CA MET A 109 -9.95 1.18 -5.55
C MET A 109 -10.28 0.89 -4.08
N ASN A 110 -10.09 1.89 -3.20
CA ASN A 110 -10.40 1.77 -1.77
C ASN A 110 -11.90 1.71 -1.43
N MET A 111 -12.80 1.82 -2.42
CA MET A 111 -14.24 1.55 -2.23
C MET A 111 -14.56 0.05 -2.23
N ALA A 112 -13.70 -0.78 -2.82
CA ALA A 112 -13.91 -2.21 -2.84
C ALA A 112 -13.74 -2.83 -1.44
N PRO A 113 -14.47 -3.91 -1.12
CA PRO A 113 -14.30 -4.63 0.15
C PRO A 113 -12.85 -5.05 0.35
N ASP A 114 -12.35 -4.93 1.58
CA ASP A 114 -10.99 -5.33 1.99
C ASP A 114 -9.83 -4.68 1.21
N ALA A 115 -10.12 -3.69 0.37
CA ALA A 115 -9.14 -3.06 -0.53
C ALA A 115 -8.04 -2.32 0.22
N THR A 116 -8.30 -1.82 1.43
CA THR A 116 -7.29 -1.10 2.22
C THR A 116 -6.05 -1.96 2.46
N ALA A 117 -6.22 -3.23 2.87
CA ALA A 117 -5.09 -4.14 3.07
C ALA A 117 -4.36 -4.44 1.75
N VAL A 118 -5.09 -4.55 0.64
CA VAL A 118 -4.50 -4.75 -0.70
C VAL A 118 -3.66 -3.54 -1.11
N LEU A 119 -4.16 -2.32 -0.90
CA LEU A 119 -3.44 -1.09 -1.21
C LEU A 119 -2.19 -0.94 -0.34
N VAL A 120 -2.25 -1.32 0.96
CA VAL A 120 -1.07 -1.30 1.84
C VAL A 120 0.00 -2.25 1.29
N LYS A 121 -0.37 -3.47 0.91
CA LYS A 121 0.55 -4.44 0.27
C LYS A 121 1.07 -3.94 -1.07
N MET A 122 0.20 -3.31 -1.88
CA MET A 122 0.59 -2.67 -3.14
C MET A 122 1.66 -1.61 -2.92
N ARG A 123 1.51 -0.75 -1.90
CA ARG A 123 2.54 0.22 -1.56
C ARG A 123 3.84 -0.44 -1.09
N GLY A 124 3.76 -1.53 -0.33
CA GLY A 124 4.94 -2.32 0.04
C GLY A 124 5.72 -2.81 -1.19
N ALA A 125 5.02 -3.36 -2.18
CA ALA A 125 5.62 -3.79 -3.45
C ALA A 125 6.16 -2.61 -4.28
N LEU A 126 5.51 -1.45 -4.24
CA LEU A 126 6.02 -0.23 -4.88
C LEU A 126 7.32 0.25 -4.23
N LEU A 127 7.37 0.26 -2.89
CA LEU A 127 8.53 0.71 -2.13
C LEU A 127 9.77 -0.15 -2.38
N SER A 128 9.62 -1.46 -2.61
CA SER A 128 10.74 -2.35 -2.94
C SER A 128 11.34 -2.08 -4.32
N LEU A 129 10.59 -1.48 -5.24
CA LEU A 129 11.05 -1.12 -6.59
C LEU A 129 11.70 0.26 -6.67
N LEU A 130 11.39 1.18 -5.75
CA LEU A 130 11.89 2.56 -5.76
C LEU A 130 13.43 2.73 -5.82
N PRO A 131 14.27 1.85 -5.25
CA PRO A 131 15.72 1.97 -5.37
C PRO A 131 16.20 1.97 -6.82
N GLU A 132 15.61 1.12 -7.66
CA GLU A 132 15.97 0.94 -9.07
C GLU A 132 15.08 1.77 -10.02
N HIS A 133 13.85 2.10 -9.61
CA HIS A 133 12.83 2.78 -10.42
C HIS A 133 12.40 4.12 -9.79
N LYS A 134 13.26 5.14 -9.89
CA LYS A 134 13.05 6.44 -9.22
C LYS A 134 11.86 7.23 -9.77
N GLU A 135 11.49 7.00 -11.02
CA GLU A 135 10.32 7.54 -11.70
C GLU A 135 9.00 7.18 -11.00
N LEU A 136 8.96 6.07 -10.27
CA LEU A 136 7.77 5.63 -9.54
C LEU A 136 7.55 6.41 -8.23
N ARG A 137 8.48 7.28 -7.82
CA ARG A 137 8.38 8.08 -6.59
C ARG A 137 7.13 8.96 -6.53
N GLN A 138 6.66 9.46 -7.68
CA GLN A 138 5.43 10.25 -7.71
C GLN A 138 4.18 9.42 -7.40
N VAL A 139 4.17 8.14 -7.79
CA VAL A 139 3.10 7.19 -7.46
C VAL A 139 3.07 6.92 -5.95
N ASP A 140 4.24 6.67 -5.34
CA ASP A 140 4.32 6.48 -3.88
C ASP A 140 3.88 7.74 -3.13
N THR A 141 4.31 8.92 -3.59
CA THR A 141 3.96 10.20 -2.95
C THR A 141 2.45 10.38 -2.88
N ASP A 142 1.75 10.14 -3.99
CA ASP A 142 0.29 10.28 -4.05
C ASP A 142 -0.43 9.21 -3.23
N LEU A 143 0.01 7.95 -3.28
CA LEU A 143 -0.57 6.87 -2.47
C LEU A 143 -0.34 7.10 -0.97
N LYS A 144 0.86 7.56 -0.59
CA LYS A 144 1.19 7.95 0.78
C LYS A 144 0.28 9.07 1.27
N HIS A 145 0.03 10.11 0.46
CA HIS A 145 -0.90 11.17 0.82
C HIS A 145 -2.31 10.64 1.08
N GLN A 146 -2.78 9.68 0.28
CA GLN A 146 -4.06 9.01 0.55
C GLN A 146 -4.04 8.27 1.90
N PHE A 147 -2.98 7.51 2.19
CA PHE A 147 -2.86 6.81 3.47
C PHE A 147 -2.77 7.73 4.68
N VAL A 148 -2.13 8.88 4.59
CA VAL A 148 -2.15 9.88 5.68
C VAL A 148 -3.58 10.32 6.00
N SER A 149 -4.44 10.46 4.98
CA SER A 149 -5.85 10.81 5.18
C SER A 149 -6.70 9.64 5.67
N TRP A 150 -6.45 8.43 5.19
CA TRP A 150 -7.26 7.25 5.55
C TRP A 150 -6.90 6.71 6.92
N PHE A 151 -5.60 6.61 7.26
CA PHE A 151 -5.10 6.18 8.56
C PHE A 151 -4.97 7.36 9.54
N ASN A 152 -5.99 8.22 9.57
CA ASN A 152 -6.05 9.31 10.54
C ASN A 152 -6.15 8.73 11.96
N ARG A 153 -5.36 9.28 12.89
CA ARG A 153 -5.36 8.91 14.31
C ARG A 153 -6.76 8.90 14.94
N GLY A 154 -7.67 9.77 14.49
CA GLY A 154 -9.05 9.83 14.98
C GLY A 154 -9.87 8.54 14.73
N PHE A 155 -9.43 7.66 13.82
CA PHE A 155 -10.07 6.38 13.55
C PHE A 155 -9.35 5.19 14.17
N LEU A 156 -8.19 5.40 14.81
CA LEU A 156 -7.44 4.30 15.40
C LEU A 156 -8.04 3.89 16.75
N GLU A 157 -8.32 2.60 16.89
CA GLU A 157 -8.83 2.01 18.12
C GLU A 157 -7.68 1.32 18.85
N LEU A 158 -7.45 1.69 20.12
CA LEU A 158 -6.52 0.98 20.99
C LEU A 158 -7.24 -0.20 21.64
N ARG A 159 -6.74 -1.41 21.44
CA ARG A 159 -7.26 -2.63 22.07
C ARG A 159 -6.20 -3.27 22.97
N VAL A 160 -6.64 -3.89 24.05
CA VAL A 160 -5.81 -4.80 24.85
C VAL A 160 -5.69 -6.12 24.09
N ILE A 161 -4.47 -6.64 23.99
CA ILE A 161 -4.17 -7.95 23.42
C ILE A 161 -3.81 -8.90 24.56
N ASP A 162 -4.55 -9.99 24.65
CA ASP A 162 -4.40 -11.04 25.64
C ASP A 162 -4.59 -12.42 25.01
N TRP A 163 -4.50 -13.48 25.80
CA TRP A 163 -4.64 -14.86 25.30
C TRP A 163 -6.06 -15.20 24.80
N ASN A 164 -7.06 -14.36 25.09
CA ASN A 164 -8.43 -14.53 24.60
C ASN A 164 -8.68 -13.76 23.30
N SER A 165 -7.71 -12.97 22.83
CA SER A 165 -7.80 -12.25 21.57
C SER A 165 -7.91 -13.22 20.39
N PRO A 166 -8.57 -12.84 19.28
CA PRO A 166 -8.75 -13.72 18.12
C PRO A 166 -7.43 -14.30 17.62
N ALA A 167 -7.42 -15.59 17.27
CA ALA A 167 -6.22 -16.27 16.80
C ALA A 167 -5.56 -15.56 15.60
N ALA A 168 -6.37 -15.04 14.66
CA ALA A 168 -5.88 -14.27 13.51
C ALA A 168 -5.06 -13.03 13.92
N VAL A 169 -5.45 -12.34 15.00
CA VAL A 169 -4.69 -11.20 15.54
C VAL A 169 -3.39 -11.67 16.18
N LEU A 170 -3.45 -12.74 16.98
CA LEU A 170 -2.28 -13.30 17.65
C LEU A 170 -1.22 -13.83 16.66
N GLU A 171 -1.66 -14.43 15.54
CA GLU A 171 -0.77 -14.82 14.43
C GLU A 171 -0.04 -13.62 13.84
N ARG A 172 -0.73 -12.49 13.66
CA ARG A 172 -0.10 -11.25 13.16
C ARG A 172 0.91 -10.67 14.14
N ILE A 173 0.65 -10.75 15.45
CA ILE A 173 1.64 -10.35 16.46
C ILE A 173 2.90 -11.20 16.35
N ILE A 174 2.76 -12.53 16.17
CA ILE A 174 3.91 -13.42 15.96
C ILE A 174 4.68 -13.03 14.69
N GLU A 175 3.97 -12.78 13.59
CA GLU A 175 4.57 -12.45 12.29
C GLU A 175 5.28 -11.08 12.29
N TYR A 176 4.72 -10.08 12.97
CA TYR A 176 5.19 -8.69 12.92
C TYR A 176 6.23 -8.34 13.99
N GLU A 177 6.47 -9.22 14.97
CA GLU A 177 7.46 -8.97 16.01
C GLU A 177 8.88 -8.89 15.44
N SER A 178 9.39 -7.65 15.35
CA SER A 178 10.64 -7.31 14.67
C SER A 178 11.79 -6.98 15.62
N VAL A 179 11.54 -6.84 16.92
CA VAL A 179 12.57 -6.55 17.94
C VAL A 179 13.09 -7.86 18.53
N HIS A 180 12.17 -8.75 18.93
CA HIS A 180 12.47 -10.04 19.53
C HIS A 180 11.54 -11.12 18.97
N ALA A 181 11.92 -11.72 17.85
CA ALA A 181 11.12 -12.71 17.14
C ALA A 181 10.44 -13.73 18.08
N ILE A 182 9.11 -13.83 18.00
CA ILE A 182 8.31 -14.76 18.79
C ILE A 182 8.36 -16.13 18.12
N GLN A 183 8.87 -17.14 18.85
CA GLN A 183 9.06 -18.50 18.32
C GLN A 183 7.77 -19.33 18.45
N GLY A 184 6.68 -18.84 17.85
CA GLY A 184 5.37 -19.50 17.84
C GLY A 184 4.52 -19.28 19.09
N TRP A 185 3.45 -20.06 19.20
CA TRP A 185 2.35 -19.85 20.15
C TRP A 185 2.74 -19.94 21.63
N GLU A 186 3.63 -20.86 21.99
CA GLU A 186 4.06 -21.03 23.39
C GLU A 186 4.85 -19.82 23.87
N ASP A 187 5.72 -19.28 23.01
CA ASP A 187 6.49 -18.08 23.30
C ASP A 187 5.58 -16.86 23.42
N LEU A 188 4.63 -16.68 22.48
CA LEU A 188 3.60 -15.64 22.57
C LEU A 188 2.83 -15.71 23.90
N ARG A 189 2.39 -16.91 24.31
CA ARG A 189 1.67 -17.11 25.56
C ARG A 189 2.47 -16.64 26.77
N SER A 190 3.79 -16.85 26.76
CA SER A 190 4.67 -16.39 27.84
C SER A 190 4.74 -14.85 27.94
N ARG A 191 4.56 -14.16 26.81
CA ARG A 191 4.55 -12.69 26.71
C ARG A 191 3.23 -12.04 27.07
N LEU A 192 2.16 -12.83 27.21
CA LEU A 192 0.82 -12.37 27.58
C LEU A 192 0.41 -12.84 28.99
N ARG A 193 1.38 -13.13 29.87
CA ARG A 193 1.16 -13.51 31.28
C ARG A 193 0.78 -12.30 32.15
N GLU A 194 0.38 -12.55 33.41
CA GLU A 194 -0.15 -11.56 34.35
C GLU A 194 0.70 -10.27 34.54
N ASN A 195 2.04 -10.37 34.49
CA ASN A 195 2.95 -9.21 34.59
C ASN A 195 3.34 -8.63 33.23
N ARG A 196 2.54 -8.89 32.20
CA ARG A 196 2.72 -8.38 30.84
C ARG A 196 1.39 -7.81 30.35
N MET A 197 1.48 -6.71 29.63
CA MET A 197 0.36 -6.15 28.92
C MET A 197 0.78 -5.98 27.47
N CYS A 198 -0.11 -6.29 26.54
CA CYS A 198 0.08 -5.95 25.14
C CYS A 198 -1.09 -5.09 24.71
N PHE A 199 -0.79 -4.02 23.97
CA PHE A 199 -1.79 -3.15 23.38
C PHE A 199 -1.51 -3.01 21.91
N ALA A 200 -2.56 -2.93 21.08
CA ALA A 200 -2.39 -2.71 19.65
C ALA A 200 -3.40 -1.69 19.13
N PHE A 201 -2.95 -0.87 18.18
CA PHE A 201 -3.79 0.05 17.42
C PHE A 201 -4.34 -0.65 16.17
N PHE A 202 -5.65 -0.58 16.00
CA PHE A 202 -6.37 -1.11 14.84
C PHE A 202 -7.02 0.02 14.07
N HIS A 203 -7.17 -0.19 12.77
CA HIS A 203 -7.99 0.67 11.93
C HIS A 203 -9.29 -0.08 11.54
N PRO A 204 -10.46 0.56 11.49
CA PRO A 204 -11.73 -0.11 11.20
C PRO A 204 -11.75 -0.89 9.88
N ALA A 205 -11.00 -0.42 8.88
CA ALA A 205 -10.85 -1.09 7.57
C ALA A 205 -9.86 -2.27 7.58
N MET A 206 -9.17 -2.51 8.70
CA MET A 206 -8.22 -3.62 8.90
C MET A 206 -8.37 -4.15 10.33
N PRO A 207 -9.54 -4.73 10.68
CA PRO A 207 -9.90 -5.01 12.08
C PRO A 207 -9.06 -6.11 12.74
N ASP A 208 -8.47 -7.01 11.94
CA ASP A 208 -7.65 -8.14 12.39
C ASP A 208 -6.14 -7.90 12.21
N ASP A 209 -5.74 -6.73 11.72
CA ASP A 209 -4.35 -6.39 11.44
C ASP A 209 -3.86 -5.30 12.42
N PRO A 210 -3.04 -5.66 13.43
CA PRO A 210 -2.50 -4.70 14.39
C PRO A 210 -1.45 -3.81 13.72
N LEU A 211 -1.79 -2.55 13.46
CA LEU A 211 -0.92 -1.62 12.74
C LEU A 211 0.36 -1.27 13.51
N VAL A 212 0.20 -1.12 14.82
CA VAL A 212 1.28 -0.89 15.79
C VAL A 212 0.87 -1.58 17.06
N PHE A 213 1.78 -2.34 17.68
CA PHE A 213 1.56 -2.92 18.99
C PHE A 213 2.71 -2.57 19.95
N VAL A 214 2.40 -2.61 21.24
CA VAL A 214 3.29 -2.26 22.33
C VAL A 214 3.21 -3.35 23.39
N GLU A 215 4.32 -4.04 23.62
CA GLU A 215 4.50 -4.95 24.74
C GLU A 215 5.03 -4.18 25.96
N VAL A 216 4.39 -4.38 27.12
CA VAL A 216 4.72 -3.73 28.38
C VAL A 216 4.98 -4.79 29.44
N ALA A 217 6.13 -4.69 30.12
CA ALA A 217 6.42 -5.52 31.29
C ALA A 217 6.22 -4.71 32.57
N LEU A 218 5.37 -5.20 33.47
CA LEU A 218 5.15 -4.59 34.78
C LEU A 218 6.29 -5.02 35.71
N THR A 219 7.05 -4.04 36.23
CA THR A 219 8.24 -4.27 37.06
C THR A 219 8.26 -3.34 38.26
N ALA A 220 8.89 -3.78 39.36
CA ALA A 220 9.04 -2.98 40.58
C ALA A 220 10.04 -1.81 40.46
N GLY A 221 10.78 -1.73 39.34
CA GLY A 221 11.72 -0.65 39.04
C GLY A 221 12.06 -0.62 37.56
N ILE A 222 12.85 0.37 37.14
CA ILE A 222 13.25 0.53 35.74
C ILE A 222 14.29 -0.54 35.38
N PRO A 223 14.02 -1.43 34.41
CA PRO A 223 14.97 -2.45 33.99
C PRO A 223 16.16 -1.82 33.26
N ARG A 224 17.35 -2.42 33.43
CA ARG A 224 18.59 -1.99 32.74
C ARG A 224 18.95 -2.87 31.53
N ALA A 225 18.23 -3.96 31.31
CA ALA A 225 18.46 -4.90 30.24
C ALA A 225 17.14 -5.60 29.85
N ILE A 226 17.05 -6.02 28.59
CA ILE A 226 15.87 -6.69 28.04
C ILE A 226 15.84 -8.19 28.32
N ALA A 227 17.01 -8.85 28.37
CA ALA A 227 17.11 -10.31 28.55
C ALA A 227 16.34 -10.84 29.80
N PRO A 228 16.38 -10.17 30.97
CA PRO A 228 15.58 -10.59 32.14
C PRO A 228 14.07 -10.40 31.98
N LEU A 229 13.62 -9.61 30.99
CA LEU A 229 12.21 -9.36 30.72
C LEU A 229 11.61 -10.41 29.77
N ILE A 230 12.42 -11.01 28.91
CA ILE A 230 11.98 -12.00 27.91
C ILE A 230 12.35 -13.45 28.29
N ALA A 231 12.99 -13.67 29.43
CA ALA A 231 13.32 -15.01 29.91
C ALA A 231 12.04 -15.80 30.28
N LYS A 232 11.94 -17.06 29.81
CA LYS A 232 10.73 -17.91 29.94
C LYS A 232 10.36 -18.31 31.38
N ASN A 233 11.30 -18.27 32.32
CA ASN A 233 11.16 -18.80 33.68
C ASN A 233 11.09 -17.68 34.74
N ARG A 234 10.11 -16.80 34.62
CA ARG A 234 9.86 -15.74 35.61
C ARG A 234 8.49 -15.90 36.26
#